data_AF-A0A1S8NWR8-F1
#
_entry.id   AF-A0A1S8NWR8-F1
#
_cell.length_a   1.000
_cell.length_b   1.000
_cell.length_c   1.000
_cell.angle_alpha   90.00
_cell.angle_beta   90.00
_cell.angle_gamma   90.00
#
_symmetry.space_group_name_H-M   'P 1'
#
loop_
_entity.id
_entity.type
_entity.pdbx_description
1 polymer ?
#
loop_
_entity_poly.entity_id
_entity_poly.type
_entity_poly.pdbx_seq_one_letter_code
_entity_poly.pdbx_strand_id
1 'polypeptide(L)'
;MINTHKIMAENIIKYANTKSIYLINNKRFIWGNVKPDCAPKYKFKKHYFNESINMIIEKIIHLSSLSLEEIYYDMTIGKFSEELGVICHFLCDFFCAPHYYRWEFKSTSAVKHHMMYEKNLAKVAKSFDPTGIINTHVDSSNIEEFIMQLQKQYDGTINYYNDLTFSYYVCDSVLNMILNNVFINENKVIKVI
;
A
#
# COMPACT_ATOMS: atom_id res chain seq x y z
N MET A 1 -4.20 -14.10 -2.27
CA MET A 1 -3.74 -13.14 -1.27
C MET A 1 -2.22 -12.99 -1.25
N ILE A 2 -1.48 -13.75 -0.41
CA ILE A 2 -0.04 -13.55 -0.12
C ILE A 2 0.86 -13.39 -1.37
N ASN A 3 0.67 -14.24 -2.39
CA ASN A 3 1.55 -14.21 -3.57
C ASN A 3 1.41 -12.93 -4.40
N THR A 4 0.19 -12.39 -4.53
CA THR A 4 -0.03 -11.14 -5.27
C THR A 4 0.59 -9.97 -4.51
N HIS A 5 0.35 -9.88 -3.19
CA HIS A 5 0.95 -8.85 -2.33
C HIS A 5 2.49 -8.85 -2.39
N LYS A 6 3.11 -10.04 -2.40
CA LYS A 6 4.55 -10.17 -2.58
C LYS A 6 5.01 -9.66 -3.96
N ILE A 7 4.35 -10.07 -5.04
CA ILE A 7 4.71 -9.64 -6.41
C ILE A 7 4.54 -8.11 -6.55
N MET A 8 3.46 -7.56 -6.00
CA MET A 8 3.23 -6.11 -6.02
C MET A 8 4.33 -5.37 -5.24
N ALA A 9 4.72 -5.87 -4.07
CA ALA A 9 5.82 -5.29 -3.30
C ALA A 9 7.14 -5.29 -4.07
N GLU A 10 7.46 -6.40 -4.76
CA GLU A 10 8.66 -6.51 -5.61
C GLU A 10 8.60 -5.53 -6.79
N ASN A 11 7.44 -5.37 -7.44
CA ASN A 11 7.24 -4.40 -8.51
C ASN A 11 7.38 -2.96 -8.02
N ILE A 12 6.75 -2.59 -6.89
CA ILE A 12 6.85 -1.25 -6.31
C ILE A 12 8.33 -0.91 -6.03
N ILE A 13 9.08 -1.81 -5.40
CA ILE A 13 10.52 -1.59 -5.14
C ILE A 13 11.30 -1.43 -6.45
N LYS A 14 11.02 -2.27 -7.47
CA LYS A 14 11.75 -2.27 -8.74
C LYS A 14 11.60 -0.95 -9.50
N TYR A 15 10.42 -0.34 -9.45
CA TYR A 15 10.09 0.86 -10.22
C TYR A 15 10.08 2.16 -9.40
N ALA A 16 10.22 2.08 -8.06
CA ALA A 16 10.34 3.25 -7.21
C ALA A 16 11.56 4.08 -7.61
N ASN A 17 11.31 5.31 -8.07
CA ASN A 17 12.32 6.22 -8.59
C ASN A 17 12.44 7.46 -7.70
N THR A 18 12.78 7.27 -6.42
CA THR A 18 12.99 8.38 -5.48
C THR A 18 14.40 8.38 -4.92
N LYS A 19 14.88 9.58 -4.56
CA LYS A 19 16.15 9.75 -3.86
C LYS A 19 16.17 9.06 -2.49
N SER A 20 15.00 8.78 -1.92
CA SER A 20 14.81 8.22 -0.58
C SER A 20 14.65 6.70 -0.57
N ILE A 21 14.83 6.02 -1.70
CA ILE A 21 14.67 4.56 -1.80
C ILE A 21 15.62 3.79 -0.85
N TYR A 22 16.73 4.41 -0.45
CA TYR A 22 17.67 3.83 0.52
C TYR A 22 17.07 3.62 1.92
N LEU A 23 15.94 4.27 2.23
CA LEU A 23 15.17 4.05 3.46
C LEU A 23 14.32 2.78 3.42
N ILE A 24 14.27 2.08 2.29
CA ILE A 24 13.55 0.82 2.15
C ILE A 24 14.49 -0.36 2.35
N ASN A 25 14.24 -1.12 3.41
CA ASN A 25 14.73 -2.48 3.55
C ASN A 25 13.77 -3.44 2.82
N ASN A 26 14.18 -3.92 1.64
CA ASN A 26 13.35 -4.76 0.76
C ASN A 26 12.71 -5.96 1.48
N LYS A 27 13.48 -6.70 2.29
CA LYS A 27 12.97 -7.88 2.99
C LYS A 27 11.87 -7.52 3.98
N ARG A 28 12.04 -6.41 4.71
CA ARG A 28 11.06 -5.93 5.68
C ARG A 28 9.84 -5.32 5.01
N PHE A 29 10.00 -4.61 3.90
CA PHE A 29 8.88 -4.09 3.12
C PHE A 29 8.02 -5.21 2.51
N ILE A 30 8.66 -6.21 1.89
CA ILE A 30 7.96 -7.39 1.36
C ILE A 30 7.24 -8.14 2.49
N TRP A 31 7.90 -8.31 3.65
CA TRP A 31 7.25 -8.90 4.81
C TRP A 31 6.04 -8.07 5.27
N GLY A 32 6.16 -6.75 5.32
CA GLY A 32 5.06 -5.83 5.64
C GLY A 32 3.84 -6.01 4.74
N ASN A 33 4.05 -6.24 3.43
CA ASN A 33 2.98 -6.49 2.47
C ASN A 33 2.26 -7.82 2.68
N VAL A 34 2.88 -8.79 3.36
CA VAL A 34 2.30 -10.12 3.64
C VAL A 34 1.78 -10.24 5.07
N LYS A 35 2.32 -9.41 5.97
CA LYS A 35 2.11 -9.50 7.41
C LYS A 35 0.64 -9.44 7.83
N PRO A 36 -0.24 -8.59 7.26
CA PRO A 36 -1.64 -8.53 7.71
C PRO A 36 -2.39 -9.86 7.57
N ASP A 37 -2.12 -10.64 6.52
CA ASP A 37 -2.71 -11.97 6.33
C ASP A 37 -2.20 -13.02 7.32
N CYS A 38 -1.00 -12.82 7.87
CA CYS A 38 -0.28 -13.84 8.63
C CYS A 38 -0.28 -13.59 10.14
N ALA A 39 -0.33 -12.32 10.58
CA ALA A 39 -0.05 -11.96 11.95
C ALA A 39 -1.34 -11.79 12.79
N PRO A 40 -1.43 -12.39 14.00
CA PRO A 40 -2.62 -12.33 14.86
C PRO A 40 -3.10 -10.90 15.16
N LYS A 41 -2.18 -9.92 15.20
CA LYS A 41 -2.49 -8.49 15.40
C LYS A 41 -3.53 -7.96 14.40
N TYR A 42 -3.54 -8.49 13.17
CA TYR A 42 -4.45 -8.06 12.11
C TYR A 42 -5.67 -8.98 11.96
N LYS A 43 -5.75 -10.07 12.73
CA LYS A 43 -6.87 -11.03 12.67
C LYS A 43 -8.25 -10.38 12.87
N PHE A 44 -8.32 -9.29 13.63
CA PHE A 44 -9.57 -8.54 13.88
C PHE A 44 -9.65 -7.23 13.08
N LYS A 45 -8.61 -6.88 12.33
CA LYS A 45 -8.62 -5.76 11.39
C LYS A 45 -9.22 -6.29 10.09
N LYS A 46 -10.36 -5.74 9.68
CA LYS A 46 -11.04 -6.14 8.44
C LYS A 46 -10.32 -5.54 7.24
N HIS A 47 -10.01 -6.31 6.21
CA HIS A 47 -9.26 -5.84 5.02
C HIS A 47 -10.14 -5.05 4.03
N TYR A 48 -11.19 -4.41 4.54
CA TYR A 48 -12.21 -3.71 3.78
C TYR A 48 -12.08 -2.21 3.99
N PHE A 49 -12.35 -1.45 2.93
CA PHE A 49 -12.14 0.00 2.89
C PHE A 49 -12.75 0.71 4.10
N ASN A 50 -14.06 0.62 4.28
CA ASN A 50 -14.79 1.34 5.33
C ASN A 50 -14.30 1.02 6.76
N GLU A 51 -13.78 -0.19 6.99
CA GLU A 51 -13.37 -0.63 8.32
C GLU A 51 -11.90 -0.34 8.65
N SER A 52 -11.06 -0.15 7.64
CA SER A 52 -9.62 0.00 7.84
C SER A 52 -9.03 1.30 7.29
N ILE A 53 -9.75 2.08 6.48
CA ILE A 53 -9.20 3.29 5.86
C ILE A 53 -8.67 4.28 6.89
N ASN A 54 -9.40 4.59 7.96
CA ASN A 54 -8.94 5.55 8.99
C ASN A 54 -7.61 5.13 9.61
N MET A 55 -7.46 3.83 9.95
CA MET A 55 -6.20 3.30 10.46
C MET A 55 -5.06 3.50 9.45
N ILE A 56 -5.33 3.30 8.16
CA ILE A 56 -4.32 3.46 7.11
C ILE A 56 -3.96 4.93 6.89
N ILE A 57 -4.94 5.84 6.92
CA ILE A 57 -4.71 7.29 6.83
C ILE A 57 -3.87 7.78 8.01
N GLU A 58 -4.23 7.44 9.24
CA GLU A 58 -3.43 7.75 10.44
C GLU A 58 -1.99 7.25 10.31
N LYS A 59 -1.84 6.05 9.74
CA LYS A 59 -0.53 5.46 9.51
C LYS A 59 0.31 6.22 8.50
N ILE A 60 -0.30 6.61 7.38
CA ILE A 60 0.34 7.40 6.33
C ILE A 60 0.76 8.76 6.88
N ILE A 61 -0.12 9.44 7.63
CA ILE A 61 0.16 10.74 8.26
C ILE A 61 1.33 10.60 9.25
N HIS A 62 1.30 9.61 10.13
CA HIS A 62 2.37 9.38 11.11
C HIS A 62 3.72 9.10 10.44
N LEU A 63 3.78 8.21 9.44
CA LEU A 63 5.05 7.94 8.76
C LEU A 63 5.55 9.14 7.95
N SER A 64 4.64 9.96 7.41
CA SER A 64 4.98 11.19 6.70
C SER A 64 5.53 12.30 7.59
N SER A 65 5.23 12.27 8.90
CA SER A 65 5.68 13.30 9.83
C SER A 65 7.09 13.06 10.36
N LEU A 66 7.67 11.88 10.14
CA LEU A 66 8.98 11.51 10.68
C LEU A 66 10.13 12.25 9.95
N SER A 67 11.22 12.50 10.66
CA SER A 67 12.53 12.89 10.10
C SER A 67 13.40 11.67 9.79
N LEU A 68 14.60 11.88 9.20
CA LEU A 68 15.54 10.76 9.04
C LEU A 68 16.03 10.29 10.41
N GLU A 69 16.34 11.22 11.31
CA GLU A 69 16.81 10.91 12.67
C GLU A 69 15.85 9.98 13.40
N GLU A 70 14.56 10.30 13.44
CA GLU A 70 13.53 9.49 14.10
C GLU A 70 13.43 8.08 13.47
N ILE A 71 13.59 7.98 12.15
CA ILE A 71 13.62 6.67 11.47
C ILE A 71 14.86 5.87 11.85
N TYR A 72 16.03 6.49 11.96
CA TYR A 72 17.26 5.77 12.28
C TYR A 72 17.34 5.36 13.75
N TYR A 73 16.94 6.25 14.66
CA TYR A 73 17.21 6.08 16.09
C TYR A 73 15.99 5.59 16.90
N ASP A 74 14.77 5.98 16.53
CA ASP A 74 13.57 5.62 17.31
C ASP A 74 12.79 4.44 16.72
N MET A 75 12.59 4.43 15.39
CA MET A 75 11.80 3.39 14.72
C MET A 75 12.65 2.25 14.15
N THR A 76 13.84 2.55 13.61
CA THR A 76 14.65 1.73 12.69
C THR A 76 14.10 1.66 11.25
N ILE A 77 15.00 1.65 10.26
CA ILE A 77 14.69 1.43 8.83
C ILE A 77 13.85 0.17 8.63
N GLY A 78 14.19 -0.92 9.33
CA GLY A 78 13.50 -2.20 9.18
C GLY A 78 12.03 -2.12 9.59
N LYS A 79 11.74 -1.42 10.70
CA LYS A 79 10.36 -1.24 11.15
C LYS A 79 9.61 -0.27 10.26
N PHE A 80 10.23 0.85 9.88
CA PHE A 80 9.67 1.82 8.93
C PHE A 80 9.24 1.12 7.62
N SER A 81 10.13 0.31 7.06
CA SER A 81 9.87 -0.49 5.84
C SER A 81 8.72 -1.48 6.02
N GLU A 82 8.65 -2.18 7.15
CA GLU A 82 7.55 -3.11 7.44
C GLU A 82 6.21 -2.37 7.52
N GLU A 83 6.18 -1.20 8.16
CA GLU A 83 4.97 -0.41 8.29
C GLU A 83 4.52 0.22 6.95
N LEU A 84 5.45 0.61 6.08
CA LEU A 84 5.16 0.98 4.68
C LEU A 84 4.55 -0.19 3.90
N GLY A 85 5.05 -1.41 4.10
CA GLY A 85 4.50 -2.59 3.46
C GLY A 85 3.08 -2.91 3.94
N VAL A 86 2.80 -2.71 5.24
CA VAL A 86 1.43 -2.85 5.77
C VAL A 86 0.47 -1.84 5.12
N ILE A 87 0.90 -0.61 4.87
CA ILE A 87 0.08 0.37 4.14
C ILE A 87 -0.24 -0.16 2.73
N CYS A 88 0.79 -0.59 1.99
CA CYS A 88 0.63 -1.10 0.63
C CYS A 88 -0.31 -2.32 0.57
N HIS A 89 -0.23 -3.22 1.54
CA HIS A 89 -1.14 -4.36 1.64
C HIS A 89 -2.61 -3.92 1.66
N PHE A 90 -2.98 -3.04 2.59
CA PHE A 90 -4.38 -2.61 2.72
C PHE A 90 -4.83 -1.80 1.51
N LEU A 91 -3.95 -0.97 0.96
CA LEU A 91 -4.25 -0.25 -0.28
C LEU A 91 -4.52 -1.23 -1.43
N CYS A 92 -3.70 -2.27 -1.63
CA CYS A 92 -3.95 -3.28 -2.65
C CYS A 92 -5.30 -4.00 -2.41
N ASP A 93 -5.64 -4.33 -1.16
CA ASP A 93 -6.93 -4.94 -0.86
C ASP A 93 -8.10 -3.98 -1.17
N PHE A 94 -7.97 -2.68 -0.91
CA PHE A 94 -9.02 -1.70 -1.24
C PHE A 94 -9.31 -1.62 -2.75
N PHE A 95 -8.29 -1.83 -3.59
CA PHE A 95 -8.37 -1.76 -5.05
C PHE A 95 -8.41 -3.15 -5.71
N CYS A 96 -9.06 -4.10 -5.04
CA CYS A 96 -9.21 -5.47 -5.51
C CYS A 96 -10.69 -5.89 -5.45
N ALA A 97 -11.24 -6.43 -6.54
CA ALA A 97 -12.67 -6.64 -6.70
C ALA A 97 -13.32 -7.52 -5.60
N PRO A 98 -12.72 -8.64 -5.14
CA PRO A 98 -13.27 -9.45 -4.06
C PRO A 98 -13.47 -8.68 -2.75
N HIS A 99 -12.57 -7.74 -2.44
CA HIS A 99 -12.61 -6.92 -1.24
C HIS A 99 -13.60 -5.76 -1.41
N TYR A 100 -13.58 -5.08 -2.56
CA TYR A 100 -14.55 -4.04 -2.90
C TYR A 100 -16.00 -4.54 -2.76
N TYR A 101 -16.29 -5.74 -3.27
CA TYR A 101 -17.63 -6.34 -3.23
C TYR A 101 -17.89 -7.23 -2.01
N ARG A 102 -16.96 -7.30 -1.04
CA ARG A 102 -17.18 -8.00 0.22
C ARG A 102 -17.53 -9.49 0.07
N TRP A 103 -16.86 -10.19 -0.84
CA TRP A 103 -17.20 -11.57 -1.18
C TRP A 103 -17.07 -12.55 0.00
N GLU A 104 -16.21 -12.31 0.98
CA GLU A 104 -16.03 -13.25 2.09
C GLU A 104 -17.20 -13.28 3.08
N PHE A 105 -18.02 -12.23 3.11
CA PHE A 105 -19.15 -12.13 4.05
C PHE A 105 -20.48 -12.63 3.47
N LYS A 106 -20.51 -13.03 2.20
CA LYS A 106 -21.76 -13.33 1.50
C LYS A 106 -22.18 -14.79 1.59
N SER A 107 -21.23 -15.73 1.52
CA SER A 107 -21.48 -17.18 1.62
C SER A 107 -20.17 -17.97 1.46
N THR A 108 -20.21 -19.28 1.72
CA THR A 108 -19.11 -20.20 1.37
C THR A 108 -18.80 -20.20 -0.12
N SER A 109 -19.80 -20.06 -1.00
CA SER A 109 -19.54 -19.95 -2.45
C SER A 109 -18.79 -18.66 -2.77
N ALA A 110 -19.15 -17.54 -2.16
CA ALA A 110 -18.49 -16.26 -2.37
C ALA A 110 -17.04 -16.26 -1.86
N VAL A 111 -16.74 -16.93 -0.74
CA VAL A 111 -15.34 -17.20 -0.30
C VAL A 111 -14.57 -18.00 -1.34
N LYS A 112 -15.17 -19.05 -1.93
CA LYS A 112 -14.51 -19.83 -3.01
C LYS A 112 -14.25 -18.96 -4.25
N HIS A 113 -15.19 -18.10 -4.62
CA HIS A 113 -15.02 -17.16 -5.73
C HIS A 113 -13.89 -16.16 -5.46
N HIS A 114 -13.80 -15.61 -4.24
CA HIS A 114 -12.69 -14.78 -3.79
C HIS A 114 -11.36 -15.50 -4.01
N MET A 115 -11.18 -16.68 -3.42
CA MET A 115 -9.93 -17.43 -3.51
C MET A 115 -9.54 -17.76 -4.96
N MET A 116 -10.51 -18.10 -5.81
CA MET A 116 -10.26 -18.37 -7.22
C MET A 116 -9.84 -17.11 -7.98
N TYR A 117 -10.50 -15.98 -7.73
CA TYR A 117 -10.18 -14.71 -8.34
C TYR A 117 -8.75 -14.29 -7.99
N GLU A 118 -8.39 -14.29 -6.70
CA GLU A 118 -7.05 -13.94 -6.26
C GLU A 118 -5.96 -14.87 -6.82
N LYS A 119 -6.27 -16.17 -6.96
CA LYS A 119 -5.35 -17.14 -7.57
C LYS A 119 -5.09 -16.80 -9.04
N ASN A 120 -6.08 -16.30 -9.77
CA ASN A 120 -5.92 -15.90 -11.16
C ASN A 120 -5.25 -14.52 -11.28
N LEU A 121 -5.61 -13.57 -10.41
CA LEU A 121 -4.93 -12.29 -10.28
C LEU A 121 -3.41 -12.49 -10.05
N ALA A 122 -3.02 -13.42 -9.18
CA ALA A 122 -1.63 -13.76 -8.93
C ALA A 122 -0.88 -14.30 -10.16
N LYS A 123 -1.58 -14.90 -11.14
CA LYS A 123 -0.97 -15.32 -12.40
C LYS A 123 -0.74 -14.12 -13.32
N VAL A 124 -1.73 -13.24 -13.43
CA VAL A 124 -1.64 -12.01 -14.25
C VAL A 124 -0.56 -11.07 -13.70
N ALA A 125 -0.45 -10.95 -12.37
CA ALA A 125 0.54 -10.11 -11.71
C ALA A 125 1.99 -10.44 -12.09
N LYS A 126 2.30 -11.70 -12.45
CA LYS A 126 3.66 -12.11 -12.84
C LYS A 126 4.15 -11.46 -14.14
N SER A 127 3.23 -11.08 -15.02
CA SER A 127 3.51 -10.41 -16.29
C SER A 127 3.00 -8.98 -16.31
N PHE A 128 2.57 -8.45 -15.16
CA PHE A 128 2.11 -7.08 -15.04
C PHE A 128 3.30 -6.14 -15.09
N ASP A 129 3.26 -5.20 -16.03
CA ASP A 129 4.20 -4.10 -16.14
C ASP A 129 3.44 -2.80 -15.87
N PRO A 130 3.82 -2.00 -14.87
CA PRO A 130 3.15 -0.74 -14.58
C PRO A 130 3.44 0.28 -15.68
N THR A 131 2.63 0.25 -16.75
CA THR A 131 2.67 1.25 -17.81
C THR A 131 1.65 2.35 -17.50
N GLY A 132 2.12 3.56 -17.28
CA GLY A 132 1.25 4.73 -17.07
C GLY A 132 1.42 5.32 -15.67
N ILE A 133 2.27 6.34 -15.59
CA ILE A 133 2.31 7.23 -14.44
C ILE A 133 1.13 8.18 -14.60
N ILE A 134 0.10 8.05 -13.78
CA ILE A 134 -0.85 9.14 -13.57
C ILE A 134 -0.16 10.06 -12.58
N ASN A 135 0.31 11.23 -12.99
CA ASN A 135 1.04 12.10 -12.09
C ASN A 135 0.03 13.01 -11.37
N THR A 136 -0.60 12.54 -10.29
CA THR A 136 -1.34 13.45 -9.39
C THR A 136 -0.49 13.80 -8.18
N HIS A 137 -0.39 15.10 -7.89
CA HIS A 137 0.19 15.56 -6.63
C HIS A 137 -0.66 15.08 -5.45
N VAL A 138 -0.11 14.16 -4.68
CA VAL A 138 -0.63 13.73 -3.37
C VAL A 138 0.22 14.35 -2.26
N ASP A 139 -0.42 14.79 -1.20
CA ASP A 139 0.18 15.36 0.00
C ASP A 139 -0.48 14.75 1.25
N SER A 140 0.22 14.82 2.37
CA SER A 140 -0.30 14.36 3.66
C SER A 140 -1.63 15.02 4.05
N SER A 141 -1.88 16.26 3.61
CA SER A 141 -3.11 17.01 3.86
C SER A 141 -4.31 16.60 3.01
N ASN A 142 -4.09 15.96 1.86
CA ASN A 142 -5.16 15.55 0.94
C ASN A 142 -5.25 14.03 0.71
N ILE A 143 -4.48 13.24 1.48
CA ILE A 143 -4.34 11.80 1.30
C ILE A 143 -5.68 11.04 1.34
N GLU A 144 -6.59 11.42 2.24
CA GLU A 144 -7.91 10.79 2.34
C GLU A 144 -8.75 11.08 1.08
N GLU A 145 -8.82 12.35 0.68
CA GLU A 145 -9.52 12.74 -0.54
C GLU A 145 -8.94 12.05 -1.78
N PHE A 146 -7.61 11.99 -1.90
CA PHE A 146 -6.91 11.31 -2.98
C PHE A 146 -7.33 9.84 -3.09
N ILE A 147 -7.29 9.09 -1.98
CA ILE A 147 -7.67 7.67 -1.97
C ILE A 147 -9.16 7.50 -2.29
N MET A 148 -10.03 8.38 -1.76
CA MET A 148 -11.48 8.33 -2.05
C MET A 148 -11.79 8.64 -3.52
N GLN A 149 -11.09 9.60 -4.13
CA GLN A 149 -11.24 9.91 -5.55
C GLN A 149 -10.79 8.72 -6.40
N LEU A 150 -9.68 8.07 -6.06
CA LEU A 150 -9.26 6.85 -6.74
C LEU A 150 -10.24 5.70 -6.58
N GLN A 151 -10.83 5.51 -5.41
CA GLN A 151 -11.88 4.49 -5.21
C GLN A 151 -13.10 4.74 -6.12
N LYS A 152 -13.47 6.00 -6.34
CA LYS A 152 -14.55 6.36 -7.29
C LYS A 152 -14.15 6.04 -8.74
N GLN A 153 -12.90 6.29 -9.13
CA GLN A 153 -12.40 5.98 -10.47
C GLN A 153 -12.22 4.48 -10.70
N TYR A 154 -11.81 3.74 -9.68
CA TYR A 154 -11.63 2.30 -9.73
C TYR A 154 -12.94 1.57 -10.01
N ASP A 155 -14.07 2.14 -9.54
CA ASP A 155 -15.48 1.76 -9.77
C ASP A 155 -15.89 0.30 -9.47
N GLY A 156 -14.94 -0.54 -9.04
CA GLY A 156 -15.15 -1.95 -8.76
C GLY A 156 -15.14 -2.84 -10.01
N THR A 157 -14.77 -2.33 -11.18
CA THR A 157 -14.72 -3.14 -12.41
C THR A 157 -13.93 -4.43 -12.20
N ILE A 158 -14.58 -5.57 -12.43
CA ILE A 158 -13.99 -6.91 -12.26
C ILE A 158 -13.00 -7.17 -13.40
N ASN A 159 -11.76 -6.72 -13.23
CA ASN A 159 -10.69 -6.86 -14.21
C ASN A 159 -9.33 -6.89 -13.53
N TYR A 160 -8.59 -7.99 -13.70
CA TYR A 160 -7.28 -8.17 -13.06
C TYR A 160 -6.27 -7.05 -13.37
N TYR A 161 -6.24 -6.53 -14.60
CA TYR A 161 -5.34 -5.43 -14.94
C TYR A 161 -5.78 -4.11 -14.30
N ASN A 162 -7.09 -3.87 -14.17
CA ASN A 162 -7.62 -2.71 -13.46
C ASN A 162 -7.21 -2.74 -11.99
N ASP A 163 -7.43 -3.88 -11.32
CA ASP A 163 -7.05 -4.10 -9.92
C ASP A 163 -5.55 -3.85 -9.70
N LEU A 164 -4.69 -4.42 -10.55
CA LEU A 164 -3.23 -4.26 -10.46
C LEU A 164 -2.80 -2.82 -10.74
N THR A 165 -3.41 -2.15 -11.73
CA THR A 165 -3.06 -0.77 -12.10
C THR A 165 -3.39 0.18 -10.97
N PHE A 166 -4.60 0.14 -10.43
CA PHE A 166 -5.00 1.01 -9.32
C PHE A 166 -4.22 0.70 -8.04
N SER A 167 -4.03 -0.59 -7.73
CA SER A 167 -3.24 -1.02 -6.56
C SER A 167 -1.80 -0.54 -6.64
N TYR A 168 -1.13 -0.71 -7.79
CA TYR A 168 0.22 -0.21 -8.01
C TYR A 168 0.24 1.31 -7.87
N TYR A 169 -0.69 1.99 -8.54
CA TYR A 169 -0.72 3.44 -8.61
C TYR A 169 -0.85 4.10 -7.24
N VAL A 170 -1.81 3.64 -6.43
CA VAL A 170 -2.02 4.19 -5.10
C VAL A 170 -0.83 3.88 -4.19
N CYS A 171 -0.25 2.67 -4.26
CA CYS A 171 0.87 2.30 -3.42
C CYS A 171 2.12 3.10 -3.76
N ASP A 172 2.45 3.24 -5.05
CA ASP A 172 3.59 4.03 -5.52
C ASP A 172 3.43 5.51 -5.13
N SER A 173 2.25 6.10 -5.37
CA SER A 173 1.97 7.50 -5.03
C SER A 173 2.14 7.77 -3.54
N VAL A 174 1.53 6.93 -2.69
CA VAL A 174 1.59 7.08 -1.22
C VAL A 174 2.99 6.83 -0.69
N LEU A 175 3.69 5.81 -1.19
CA LEU A 175 5.06 5.51 -0.80
C LEU A 175 5.98 6.68 -1.12
N ASN A 176 5.92 7.20 -2.35
CA ASN A 176 6.75 8.31 -2.79
C ASN A 176 6.45 9.59 -2.01
N MET A 177 5.18 9.86 -1.69
CA MET A 177 4.79 10.97 -0.83
C MET A 177 5.40 10.88 0.56
N ILE A 178 5.25 9.72 1.24
CA ILE A 178 5.81 9.52 2.59
C ILE A 178 7.33 9.74 2.57
N LEU A 179 8.02 9.10 1.62
CA LEU A 179 9.48 9.18 1.48
C LEU A 179 9.98 10.59 1.17
N ASN A 180 9.23 11.36 0.39
CA ASN A 180 9.54 12.77 0.10
C ASN A 180 9.33 13.65 1.33
N ASN A 181 8.26 13.43 2.10
CA ASN A 181 7.99 14.20 3.31
C ASN A 181 9.06 13.99 4.39
N VAL A 182 9.51 12.75 4.59
CA VAL A 182 10.63 12.44 5.48
C VAL A 182 11.88 13.27 5.14
N PHE A 183 12.21 13.34 3.85
CA PHE A 183 13.35 14.14 3.39
C PHE A 183 13.13 15.65 3.59
N ILE A 184 11.92 16.15 3.37
CA ILE A 184 11.60 17.56 3.60
C ILE A 184 11.70 17.91 5.10
N ASN A 185 11.25 17.02 5.99
CA ASN A 185 11.30 17.23 7.44
C ASN A 185 12.74 17.33 7.93
N GLU A 186 13.63 16.48 7.43
CA GLU A 186 15.07 16.57 7.74
C GLU A 186 15.65 17.95 7.39
N ASN A 187 15.32 18.47 6.20
CA ASN A 187 15.80 19.79 5.77
C ASN A 187 15.24 20.94 6.61
N LYS A 188 14.09 20.75 7.28
CA LYS A 188 13.55 21.72 8.24
C LYS A 188 14.31 21.65 9.57
N VAL A 189 14.61 20.44 10.06
CA VAL A 189 15.40 20.25 11.29
C VAL A 189 16.79 20.90 11.15
N ILE A 190 17.49 20.63 10.05
CA ILE A 190 18.83 21.20 9.78
C ILE A 190 18.82 22.73 9.71
N LYS A 191 17.73 23.36 9.25
CA LYS A 191 17.63 24.83 9.15
C LYS A 191 17.34 25.53 10.48
N VAL A 192 16.92 24.80 11.50
CA VAL A 192 16.58 25.33 12.82
C VAL A 192 17.76 25.23 13.79
N ILE A 193 18.77 24.42 13.46
CA ILE A 193 20.05 24.26 14.18
C ILE A 193 21.07 25.26 13.62
#